data_AF-A0AAD9N8N8-F1
#
_entry.id   AF-A0AAD9N8N8-F1
#
_cell.length_a   1.000
_cell.length_b   1.000
_cell.length_c   1.000
_cell.angle_alpha   90.00
_cell.angle_beta   90.00
_cell.angle_gamma   90.00
#
_symmetry.space_group_name_H-M   'P 1'
#
loop_
_entity.id
_entity.type
_entity.pdbx_description
1 polymer ?
#
loop_
_entity_poly.entity_id
_entity_poly.type
_entity_poly.pdbx_seq_one_letter_code
_entity_poly.pdbx_strand_id
1 'polypeptide(L)'
;MEFWIFMVLLLLMIICTFIENTGGYSIVMRVVPEKQKSFAFGVQSPIMKFLGSVPFPIIFGIIFDMSCEVWQDNCGTRGSCWIYNRDSLALGTFLAAFIVKLISGTCFLISVIVYKPPPELELVLDITVGGSDDEQSVRDVAEKQEILQNGKVITGFLNSVCDDVILDNTRL
;
A
#
# COMPACT_ATOMS: atom_id res chain seq x y z
N MET A 1 15.42 15.92 19.00
CA MET A 1 14.04 15.37 19.03
C MET A 1 13.88 14.62 20.35
N GLU A 2 12.84 14.94 21.13
CA GLU A 2 12.54 14.17 22.34
C GLU A 2 12.09 12.76 21.92
N PHE A 3 12.57 11.73 22.64
CA PHE A 3 12.30 10.32 22.33
C PHE A 3 10.80 10.00 22.14
N TRP A 4 9.94 10.67 22.91
CA TRP A 4 8.48 10.53 22.82
C TRP A 4 7.90 10.96 21.47
N ILE A 5 8.43 12.03 20.86
CA ILE A 5 7.97 12.52 19.56
C ILE A 5 8.26 11.48 18.48
N PHE A 6 9.46 10.89 18.52
CA PHE A 6 9.83 9.81 17.59
C PHE A 6 8.90 8.61 17.71
N MET A 7 8.57 8.20 18.95
CA MET A 7 7.64 7.08 19.19
C MET A 7 6.24 7.35 18.64
N VAL A 8 5.69 8.55 18.87
CA VAL A 8 4.37 8.93 18.34
C VAL A 8 4.38 8.98 16.81
N LEU A 9 5.42 9.54 16.19
CA LEU A 9 5.56 9.59 14.73
C LEU A 9 5.69 8.20 14.11
N LEU A 10 6.47 7.30 14.73
CA LEU A 10 6.57 5.92 14.28
C LEU A 10 5.23 5.19 14.39
N LEU A 11 4.51 5.37 15.50
CA LEU A 11 3.18 4.78 15.68
C LEU A 11 2.23 5.22 14.58
N LEU A 12 2.20 6.52 14.28
CA LEU A 12 1.37 7.08 13.21
C LEU A 12 1.73 6.47 11.85
N MET A 13 3.02 6.37 11.52
CA MET A 13 3.50 5.77 10.28
C MET A 13 3.09 4.30 10.15
N ILE A 14 3.16 3.55 11.24
CA ILE A 14 2.74 2.14 11.27
C ILE A 14 1.24 2.03 10.98
N ILE A 15 0.40 2.84 11.64
CA ILE A 15 -1.05 2.85 11.39
C ILE A 15 -1.35 3.17 9.92
N CYS A 16 -0.73 4.21 9.35
CA CYS A 16 -0.88 4.52 7.92
C CYS A 16 -0.46 3.35 7.02
N THR A 17 0.56 2.58 7.41
CA THR A 17 1.01 1.38 6.68
C THR A 17 -0.04 0.29 6.67
N PHE A 18 -0.64 0.00 7.82
CA PHE A 18 -1.71 -0.99 7.88
C PHE A 18 -2.89 -0.62 6.99
N ILE A 19 -3.30 0.66 6.99
CA ILE A 19 -4.39 1.15 6.14
C ILE A 19 -4.07 0.96 4.65
N GLU A 20 -2.88 1.36 4.20
CA GLU A 20 -2.42 1.19 2.81
C GLU A 20 -2.37 -0.28 2.40
N ASN A 21 -1.82 -1.14 3.26
CA ASN A 21 -1.61 -2.56 2.96
C ASN A 21 -2.96 -3.29 2.87
N THR A 22 -3.86 -3.06 3.83
CA THR A 22 -5.22 -3.62 3.83
C THR A 22 -6.00 -3.16 2.60
N GLY A 23 -5.95 -1.86 2.26
CA GLY A 23 -6.56 -1.34 1.05
C GLY A 23 -6.02 -2.00 -0.22
N GLY A 24 -4.70 -2.17 -0.32
CA GLY A 24 -4.05 -2.85 -1.46
C GLY A 24 -4.51 -4.30 -1.63
N TYR A 25 -4.55 -5.09 -0.56
CA TYR A 25 -5.02 -6.47 -0.62
C TYR A 25 -6.51 -6.58 -1.00
N SER A 26 -7.35 -5.70 -0.45
CA SER A 26 -8.78 -5.65 -0.74
C SER A 26 -9.06 -5.33 -2.21
N ILE A 27 -8.25 -4.48 -2.84
CA ILE A 27 -8.36 -4.19 -4.28
C ILE A 27 -8.02 -5.45 -5.10
N VAL A 28 -6.89 -6.10 -4.84
CA VAL A 28 -6.45 -7.29 -5.59
C VAL A 28 -7.50 -8.42 -5.54
N MET A 29 -8.14 -8.61 -4.38
CA MET A 29 -9.22 -9.59 -4.21
C MET A 29 -10.45 -9.32 -5.10
N ARG A 30 -10.68 -8.06 -5.49
CA ARG A 30 -11.79 -7.64 -6.37
C ARG A 30 -11.42 -7.71 -7.85
N VAL A 31 -10.13 -7.65 -8.19
CA VAL A 31 -9.65 -7.69 -9.60
C VAL A 31 -9.45 -9.12 -10.10
N VAL A 32 -9.04 -10.06 -9.23
CA VAL A 32 -8.62 -11.40 -9.65
C VAL A 32 -9.76 -12.42 -9.50
N PRO A 33 -10.06 -13.26 -10.51
CA PRO A 33 -11.05 -14.34 -10.41
C PRO A 33 -10.70 -15.37 -9.32
N GLU A 34 -11.71 -15.90 -8.60
CA GLU A 34 -11.54 -16.82 -7.44
C GLU A 34 -10.58 -18.00 -7.70
N LYS A 35 -10.60 -18.56 -8.91
CA LYS A 35 -9.74 -19.70 -9.29
C LYS A 35 -8.24 -19.37 -9.38
N GLN A 36 -7.84 -18.10 -9.45
CA GLN A 36 -6.45 -17.67 -9.66
C GLN A 36 -5.90 -16.76 -8.55
N LYS A 37 -6.69 -16.49 -7.50
CA LYS A 37 -6.29 -15.58 -6.41
C LYS A 37 -5.04 -16.05 -5.66
N SER A 38 -4.95 -17.33 -5.32
CA SER A 38 -3.80 -17.91 -4.60
C SER A 38 -2.51 -17.84 -5.42
N PHE A 39 -2.59 -17.99 -6.74
CA PHE A 39 -1.45 -17.83 -7.64
C PHE A 39 -0.99 -16.37 -7.71
N ALA A 40 -1.93 -15.43 -7.82
CA ALA A 40 -1.62 -13.99 -7.85
C ALA A 40 -0.90 -13.51 -6.58
N PHE A 41 -1.40 -13.84 -5.38
CA PHE A 41 -0.72 -13.49 -4.12
C PHE A 41 0.63 -14.22 -3.95
N GLY A 42 0.74 -15.44 -4.47
CA GLY A 42 1.98 -16.20 -4.50
C GLY A 42 3.08 -15.53 -5.33
N VAL A 43 2.73 -14.88 -6.45
CA VAL A 43 3.70 -14.17 -7.31
C VAL A 43 3.94 -12.74 -6.83
N GLN A 44 2.90 -12.03 -6.37
CA GLN A 44 3.02 -10.63 -5.95
C GLN A 44 3.85 -10.47 -4.66
N SER A 45 3.70 -11.38 -3.69
CA SER A 45 4.36 -11.27 -2.39
C SER A 45 5.90 -11.35 -2.42
N PRO A 46 6.56 -12.27 -3.17
CA PRO A 46 8.01 -12.26 -3.27
C PRO A 46 8.52 -11.01 -3.98
N ILE A 47 7.87 -10.58 -5.07
CA ILE A 47 8.32 -9.40 -5.85
C ILE A 47 8.32 -8.15 -4.97
N MET A 48 7.23 -7.89 -4.25
CA MET A 48 7.16 -6.74 -3.32
C MET A 48 8.18 -6.87 -2.19
N LYS A 49 8.39 -8.08 -1.67
CA LYS A 49 9.37 -8.33 -0.60
C LYS A 49 10.81 -8.14 -1.07
N PHE A 50 11.19 -8.57 -2.27
CA PHE A 50 12.53 -8.36 -2.81
C PHE A 50 12.82 -6.88 -3.05
N LEU A 51 11.85 -6.15 -3.61
CA LEU A 51 11.97 -4.72 -3.83
C LEU A 51 12.00 -3.91 -2.53
N GLY A 52 11.48 -4.43 -1.42
CA GLY A 52 11.57 -3.78 -0.11
C GLY A 52 12.80 -4.21 0.69
N SER A 53 13.11 -5.51 0.71
CA SER A 53 14.12 -6.11 1.61
C SER A 53 15.56 -5.85 1.17
N VAL A 54 15.81 -5.54 -0.10
CA VAL A 54 17.14 -5.20 -0.60
C VAL A 54 17.47 -3.72 -0.36
N PRO A 55 16.64 -2.73 -0.74
CA PRO A 55 16.97 -1.33 -0.49
C PRO A 55 16.88 -0.95 0.99
N PHE A 56 16.03 -1.60 1.78
CA PHE A 56 15.89 -1.29 3.20
C PHE A 56 17.21 -1.39 3.98
N PRO A 57 17.95 -2.52 4.02
CA PRO A 57 19.22 -2.64 4.73
C PRO A 57 20.33 -1.77 4.15
N ILE A 58 20.30 -1.48 2.84
CA ILE A 58 21.28 -0.59 2.21
C ILE A 58 21.09 0.84 2.73
N ILE A 59 19.86 1.35 2.69
CA ILE A 59 19.53 2.69 3.17
C ILE A 59 19.78 2.78 4.68
N PHE A 60 19.35 1.78 5.44
CA PHE A 60 19.60 1.74 6.88
C PHE A 60 21.10 1.74 7.19
N GLY A 61 21.90 0.94 6.47
CA GLY A 61 23.36 0.92 6.64
C GLY A 61 23.97 2.31 6.47
N ILE A 62 23.59 3.03 5.41
CA ILE A 62 24.07 4.40 5.16
C ILE A 62 23.66 5.34 6.29
N ILE A 63 22.40 5.28 6.77
CA ILE A 63 21.93 6.14 7.86
C ILE A 63 22.73 5.90 9.15
N PHE A 64 23.03 4.64 9.47
CA PHE A 64 23.85 4.28 10.62
C PHE A 64 25.29 4.78 10.48
N ASP A 65 25.91 4.59 9.32
CA ASP A 65 27.27 5.04 9.05
C ASP A 65 27.40 6.57 9.11
N MET A 66 26.40 7.30 8.61
CA MET A 66 26.35 8.78 8.64
C MET A 66 26.09 9.34 10.04
N SER A 67 25.45 8.56 10.91
CA SER A 67 25.16 8.97 12.29
C SER A 67 26.31 8.71 13.26
N CYS A 68 27.43 8.17 12.78
CA CYS A 68 28.58 7.87 13.60
C CYS A 68 29.38 9.13 13.96
N GLU A 69 29.53 9.40 15.25
CA GLU A 69 30.31 10.54 15.75
C GLU A 69 31.75 10.12 16.10
N VAL A 70 31.93 8.90 16.63
CA VAL A 70 33.24 8.36 17.03
C VAL A 70 33.41 6.93 16.51
N TRP A 71 34.33 6.76 15.56
CA TRP A 71 34.73 5.46 15.02
C TRP A 71 35.67 4.72 15.98
N GLN A 72 35.49 3.41 16.14
CA GLN A 72 36.48 2.58 16.82
C GLN A 72 37.70 2.37 15.92
N ASP A 73 38.89 2.63 16.47
CA ASP A 73 40.16 2.31 15.83
C ASP A 73 40.76 1.08 16.51
N ASN A 74 40.86 -0.02 15.76
CA ASN A 74 41.58 -1.21 16.21
C ASN A 74 42.87 -1.32 15.40
N CYS A 75 43.97 -0.83 15.97
CA CYS A 75 45.31 -0.94 15.38
C CYS A 75 45.38 -0.43 13.91
N GLY A 76 44.77 0.72 13.62
CA GLY A 76 44.77 1.34 12.29
C GLY A 76 43.69 0.83 11.34
N THR A 77 42.78 -0.04 11.80
CA THR A 77 41.61 -0.48 11.04
C THR A 77 40.32 0.09 11.63
N ARG A 78 39.45 0.65 10.76
CA ARG A 78 38.13 1.15 11.15
C ARG A 78 37.23 -0.02 11.55
N GLY A 79 36.80 -0.04 12.80
CA GLY A 79 35.82 -0.98 13.34
C GLY A 79 34.41 -0.37 13.42
N SER A 80 33.59 -0.89 14.33
CA SER A 80 32.23 -0.38 14.59
C SER A 80 32.23 1.01 15.24
N CYS A 81 31.13 1.76 15.10
CA CYS A 81 31.00 3.04 15.79
C CYS A 81 30.68 2.87 17.29
N TRP A 82 31.29 3.68 18.15
CA TRP A 82 31.06 3.67 19.61
C TRP A 82 29.89 4.56 20.03
N ILE A 83 29.79 5.74 19.42
CA ILE A 83 28.80 6.75 19.78
C ILE A 83 28.04 7.18 18.52
N TYR A 84 26.74 6.92 18.53
CA TYR A 84 25.82 7.36 17.49
C TYR A 84 25.05 8.59 17.94
N ASN A 85 24.96 9.57 17.05
CA ASN A 85 24.16 10.76 17.29
C ASN A 85 22.66 10.43 17.15
N ARG A 86 21.91 10.54 18.25
CA ARG A 86 20.49 10.18 18.31
C ARG A 86 19.60 11.01 17.39
N ASP A 87 19.90 12.30 17.24
CA ASP A 87 19.08 13.22 16.43
C ASP A 87 19.27 12.95 14.93
N SER A 88 20.52 12.72 14.51
CA SER A 88 20.83 12.41 13.11
C SER A 88 20.25 11.05 12.69
N LEU A 89 20.34 10.04 13.57
CA LEU A 89 19.78 8.72 13.32
C LEU A 89 18.25 8.76 13.21
N ALA A 90 17.59 9.45 14.15
CA ALA A 90 16.13 9.58 14.16
C ALA A 90 15.63 10.34 12.92
N LEU A 91 16.28 11.45 12.56
CA LEU A 91 15.91 12.26 11.41
C LEU A 91 16.16 11.52 10.09
N GLY A 92 17.30 10.84 9.93
CA GLY A 92 17.60 10.03 8.75
C GLY A 92 16.60 8.90 8.55
N THR A 93 16.25 8.19 9.61
CA THR A 93 15.25 7.10 9.58
C THR A 93 13.86 7.63 9.24
N PHE A 94 13.45 8.75 9.86
CA PHE A 94 12.14 9.34 9.62
C PHE A 94 12.01 9.87 8.19
N LEU A 95 13.02 10.56 7.67
CA LEU A 95 13.02 11.06 6.29
C LEU A 95 12.97 9.92 5.27
N ALA A 96 13.79 8.87 5.46
CA ALA A 96 13.77 7.70 4.59
C ALA A 96 12.39 7.03 4.60
N ALA A 97 11.79 6.82 5.77
CA ALA A 97 10.45 6.27 5.90
C ALA A 97 9.39 7.17 5.24
N PHE A 98 9.45 8.48 5.45
CA PHE A 98 8.52 9.44 4.87
C PHE A 98 8.59 9.46 3.34
N ILE A 99 9.79 9.45 2.75
CA ILE A 99 9.97 9.39 1.29
C ILE A 99 9.37 8.11 0.72
N VAL A 100 9.69 6.95 1.31
CA VAL A 100 9.12 5.66 0.88
C VAL A 100 7.60 5.69 0.98
N LYS A 101 7.06 6.31 2.03
CA LYS A 101 5.62 6.48 2.23
C LYS A 101 4.96 7.41 1.22
N LEU A 102 5.59 8.52 0.86
CA LEU A 102 5.07 9.40 -0.18
C LEU A 102 5.04 8.70 -1.55
N ILE A 103 6.07 7.93 -1.89
CA ILE A 103 6.12 7.16 -3.14
C ILE A 103 5.03 6.07 -3.14
N SER A 104 4.88 5.33 -2.04
CA SER A 104 3.83 4.31 -1.88
C SER A 104 2.43 4.91 -1.96
N GLY A 105 2.19 5.99 -1.22
CA GLY A 105 0.90 6.67 -1.17
C GLY A 105 0.51 7.25 -2.53
N THR A 106 1.44 7.88 -3.26
CA THR A 106 1.15 8.39 -4.62
C THR A 106 0.88 7.26 -5.61
N CYS A 107 1.64 6.17 -5.56
CA CYS A 107 1.39 4.98 -6.39
C CYS A 107 0.02 4.37 -6.10
N PHE A 108 -0.39 4.31 -4.83
CA PHE A 108 -1.71 3.83 -4.43
C PHE A 108 -2.82 4.76 -4.94
N LEU A 109 -2.66 6.08 -4.80
CA LEU A 109 -3.62 7.06 -5.33
C LEU A 109 -3.75 6.94 -6.86
N ILE A 110 -2.65 6.83 -7.58
CA ILE A 110 -2.64 6.60 -9.03
C ILE A 110 -3.36 5.29 -9.36
N SER A 111 -3.09 4.21 -8.61
CA SER A 111 -3.74 2.92 -8.81
C SER A 111 -5.25 3.02 -8.63
N VAL A 112 -5.72 3.77 -7.63
CA VAL A 112 -7.16 4.00 -7.40
C VAL A 112 -7.79 4.82 -8.53
N ILE A 113 -7.07 5.81 -9.08
CA ILE A 113 -7.56 6.64 -10.20
C ILE A 113 -7.61 5.85 -11.52
N VAL A 114 -6.61 5.01 -11.78
CA VAL A 114 -6.50 4.22 -13.02
C VAL A 114 -7.38 2.97 -12.96
N TYR A 115 -7.69 2.47 -11.77
CA TYR A 115 -8.54 1.29 -11.59
C TYR A 115 -9.95 1.54 -12.13
N LYS A 116 -10.20 1.04 -13.33
CA LYS A 116 -11.55 0.85 -13.86
C LYS A 116 -12.07 -0.47 -13.31
N PRO A 117 -13.07 -0.48 -12.41
CA PRO A 117 -13.67 -1.73 -11.98
C PRO A 117 -14.22 -2.46 -13.21
N PRO A 118 -14.06 -3.78 -13.29
CA PRO A 118 -14.65 -4.55 -14.37
C PRO A 118 -16.13 -4.24 -14.36
N PRO A 119 -16.69 -3.93 -15.51
CA PRO A 119 -18.10 -3.64 -15.55
C PRO A 119 -18.82 -4.90 -15.06
N GLU A 120 -19.69 -4.77 -14.05
CA GLU A 120 -20.71 -5.79 -13.70
C GLU A 120 -21.42 -6.35 -14.95
N LEU A 121 -21.37 -5.62 -16.07
CA LEU A 121 -21.68 -6.02 -17.43
C LEU A 121 -21.08 -7.35 -17.89
N GLU A 122 -19.86 -7.76 -17.58
CA GLU A 122 -19.35 -9.08 -18.05
C GLU A 122 -20.04 -10.23 -17.30
N LEU A 123 -20.28 -10.07 -16.00
CA LEU A 123 -21.01 -11.05 -15.19
C LEU A 123 -22.50 -11.06 -15.55
N VAL A 124 -23.07 -9.88 -15.78
CA VAL A 124 -24.46 -9.75 -16.23
C VAL A 124 -24.58 -10.24 -17.69
N LEU A 125 -23.62 -10.01 -18.59
CA LEU A 125 -23.64 -10.56 -19.95
C LEU A 125 -23.53 -12.08 -19.93
N ASP A 126 -22.69 -12.67 -19.09
CA ASP A 126 -22.63 -14.13 -18.99
C ASP A 126 -23.94 -14.71 -18.44
N ILE A 127 -24.59 -14.00 -17.51
CA ILE A 127 -25.89 -14.40 -16.94
C ILE A 127 -27.09 -14.11 -17.86
N THR A 128 -27.08 -13.02 -18.65
CA THR A 128 -28.23 -12.54 -19.44
C THR A 128 -28.08 -12.72 -20.94
N VAL A 129 -26.86 -12.83 -21.47
CA VAL A 129 -26.51 -12.88 -22.91
C VAL A 129 -25.74 -14.16 -23.25
N GLY A 130 -25.90 -15.22 -22.45
CA GLY A 130 -25.44 -16.57 -22.81
C GLY A 130 -26.09 -17.18 -24.07
N GLY A 131 -26.63 -16.37 -24.99
CA GLY A 131 -27.21 -16.84 -26.25
C GLY A 131 -27.93 -15.87 -27.18
N SER A 132 -27.82 -14.54 -27.10
CA SER A 132 -28.44 -13.64 -28.11
C SER A 132 -27.74 -12.28 -28.25
N ASP A 133 -27.31 -11.94 -29.47
CA ASP A 133 -26.53 -10.75 -29.84
C ASP A 133 -27.35 -9.43 -29.85
N ASP A 134 -27.97 -9.06 -28.72
CA ASP A 134 -28.78 -7.85 -28.62
C ASP A 134 -27.94 -6.62 -28.22
N GLU A 135 -27.35 -5.96 -29.22
CA GLU A 135 -26.48 -4.78 -29.14
C GLU A 135 -27.13 -3.56 -28.46
N GLN A 136 -28.48 -3.49 -28.45
CA GLN A 136 -29.23 -2.42 -27.80
C GLN A 136 -29.17 -2.52 -26.26
N SER A 137 -29.18 -3.75 -25.71
CA SER A 137 -29.09 -3.99 -24.28
C SER A 137 -27.71 -3.63 -23.71
N VAL A 138 -26.66 -3.81 -24.52
CA VAL A 138 -25.27 -3.49 -24.17
C VAL A 138 -25.06 -1.98 -24.04
N ARG A 139 -25.67 -1.18 -24.93
CA ARG A 139 -25.58 0.29 -24.87
C ARG A 139 -26.26 0.87 -23.62
N ASP A 140 -27.43 0.35 -23.25
CA ASP A 140 -28.18 0.82 -22.08
C ASP A 140 -27.47 0.50 -20.75
N VAL A 141 -26.78 -0.65 -20.67
CA VAL A 141 -25.99 -1.00 -19.48
C VAL A 141 -24.68 -0.22 -19.42
N ALA A 142 -24.01 0.02 -20.56
CA ALA A 142 -22.78 0.82 -20.62
C ALA A 142 -23.00 2.28 -20.17
N GLU A 143 -24.10 2.93 -20.56
CA GLU A 143 -24.43 4.31 -20.14
C GLU A 143 -24.68 4.41 -18.63
N LYS A 144 -25.43 3.45 -18.05
CA LYS A 144 -25.70 3.42 -16.61
C LYS A 144 -24.45 3.14 -15.77
N GLN A 145 -23.50 2.40 -16.32
CA GLN A 145 -22.26 2.10 -15.61
C GLN A 145 -21.30 3.28 -15.51
N GLU A 146 -21.24 4.16 -16.51
CA GLU A 146 -20.39 5.35 -16.46
C GLU A 146 -20.83 6.30 -15.33
N ILE A 147 -22.15 6.44 -15.12
CA ILE A 147 -22.74 7.25 -14.04
C ILE A 147 -22.49 6.62 -12.66
N LEU A 148 -22.60 5.28 -12.55
CA LEU A 148 -22.35 4.55 -11.31
C LEU A 148 -20.86 4.50 -10.94
N GLN A 149 -19.95 4.33 -11.90
CA GLN A 149 -18.51 4.34 -11.64
C GLN A 149 -18.05 5.69 -11.08
N ASN A 150 -18.51 6.82 -11.65
CA ASN A 150 -18.12 8.15 -11.19
C ASN A 150 -18.63 8.48 -9.76
N GLY A 151 -19.79 7.96 -9.36
CA GLY A 151 -20.31 8.12 -8.00
C GLY A 151 -19.74 7.13 -6.96
N LYS A 152 -19.32 5.94 -7.38
CA LYS A 152 -18.92 4.83 -6.49
C LYS A 152 -17.43 4.88 -6.11
N VAL A 153 -16.57 5.54 -6.89
CA VAL A 153 -15.14 5.71 -6.57
C VAL A 153 -14.94 6.58 -5.31
N ILE A 154 -15.66 7.70 -5.19
CA ILE A 154 -15.55 8.62 -4.05
C ILE A 154 -16.26 8.05 -2.81
N THR A 155 -17.47 7.51 -3.00
CA THR A 155 -18.27 6.94 -1.91
C THR A 155 -17.73 5.59 -1.43
N GLY A 156 -17.09 4.81 -2.31
CA GLY A 156 -16.47 3.52 -1.98
C GLY A 156 -15.20 3.67 -1.16
N PHE A 157 -14.45 4.77 -1.31
CA PHE A 157 -13.31 5.07 -0.43
C PHE A 157 -13.78 5.47 0.98
N LEU A 158 -14.83 6.32 1.07
CA LEU A 158 -15.45 6.69 2.35
C LEU A 158 -16.13 5.48 3.04
N ASN A 159 -16.88 4.65 2.31
CA ASN A 159 -17.54 3.48 2.86
C ASN A 159 -16.57 2.34 3.18
N SER A 160 -15.50 2.13 2.42
CA SER A 160 -14.49 1.11 2.78
C SER A 160 -13.76 1.47 4.07
N VAL A 161 -13.50 2.76 4.33
CA VAL A 161 -12.94 3.24 5.60
C VAL A 161 -13.97 3.17 6.74
N CYS A 162 -15.25 3.40 6.45
CA CYS A 162 -16.33 3.35 7.43
C CYS A 162 -16.73 1.90 7.80
N ASP A 163 -16.78 0.98 6.84
CA ASP A 163 -17.15 -0.43 7.04
C ASP A 163 -16.06 -1.21 7.80
N ASP A 164 -14.77 -0.91 7.60
CA ASP A 164 -13.68 -1.49 8.42
C ASP A 164 -13.76 -1.02 9.89
N VAL A 165 -14.24 0.20 10.14
CA VAL A 165 -14.49 0.73 11.50
C VAL A 165 -15.77 0.13 12.13
N ILE A 166 -16.80 -0.16 11.32
CA ILE A 166 -18.09 -0.67 11.80
C ILE A 166 -18.06 -2.20 12.02
N LEU A 167 -17.35 -2.98 11.19
CA LEU A 167 -17.24 -4.43 11.36
C LEU A 167 -16.40 -4.86 12.57
N ASP A 168 -15.47 -4.03 13.05
CA ASP A 168 -14.73 -4.28 14.30
C ASP A 168 -15.64 -4.11 15.54
N ASN A 169 -16.57 -3.15 15.51
CA ASN A 169 -17.51 -2.88 16.62
C ASN A 169 -18.74 -3.80 16.66
N THR A 170 -18.90 -4.71 15.68
CA THR A 170 -20.03 -5.66 15.63
C THR A 170 -19.59 -7.11 15.98
N ARG A 171 -18.31 -7.30 16.36
CA ARG A 171 -17.74 -8.58 16.84
C ARG A 171 -17.31 -8.55 18.32
N LEU A 172 -17.87 -7.66 19.12
CA LEU A 172 -17.86 -7.73 20.60
C LEU A 172 -19.30 -7.84 21.12
#